data_AF-A0A137SSD8-F1
#
_entry.id   AF-A0A137SSD8-F1
#
_cell.length_a   1.000
_cell.length_b   1.000
_cell.length_c   1.000
_cell.angle_alpha   90.00
_cell.angle_beta   90.00
_cell.angle_gamma   90.00
#
_symmetry.space_group_name_H-M   'P 1'
#
loop_
_entity.id
_entity.type
_entity.pdbx_description
1 polymer ?
#
loop_
_entity_poly.entity_id
_entity_poly.type
_entity_poly.pdbx_seq_one_letter_code
_entity_poly.pdbx_strand_id
1 'polypeptide(L)'
;LDVSGDTALKELSCGGNKLTSLDLSGDTVLTDLDCANNQLTSLDVSDNPALKNLYCENNPMTYVKLPDRDFYKELSPVTYTVRVAEGSSKILFTALPQGFDKDKIEGLITGADLEADGFKWDQSTNPIKFQYKLCENPKEIVYAKLSLAILEVVGPVDPNKTPNPNPDKYWTVTFESEDTSKGTVAAENTFYVLKTAGKTLADLKDKAPVTASKAGYEFDKWDPALNENTSIDKDITVKAYFKQVGTKFIPLRINLGKANVIKTIKLKVKLVIGSKEMIKSIDGIEERITMDVAPFIKNGRTML
;
A
#
# COMPACT_ATOMS: atom_id res chain seq x y z
N LEU A 1 -28.49 -12.97 -16.64
CA LEU A 1 -28.77 -13.44 -18.01
C LEU A 1 -27.75 -14.51 -18.30
N ASP A 2 -28.18 -15.69 -18.77
CA ASP A 2 -27.27 -16.80 -19.09
C ASP A 2 -27.49 -17.16 -20.57
N VAL A 3 -26.43 -17.02 -21.36
CA VAL A 3 -26.40 -17.30 -22.81
C VAL A 3 -25.32 -18.34 -23.15
N SER A 4 -24.72 -18.98 -22.15
CA SER A 4 -23.55 -19.85 -22.30
C SER A 4 -23.77 -21.09 -23.19
N GLY A 5 -25.04 -21.44 -23.49
CA GLY A 5 -25.40 -22.53 -24.39
C GLY A 5 -25.61 -22.14 -25.85
N ASP A 6 -25.63 -20.85 -26.18
CA ASP A 6 -26.00 -20.35 -27.51
C ASP A 6 -24.78 -20.04 -28.38
N THR A 7 -24.01 -21.07 -28.74
CA THR A 7 -22.77 -20.93 -29.54
C THR A 7 -22.96 -20.33 -30.95
N ALA A 8 -24.21 -20.13 -31.38
CA ALA A 8 -24.58 -19.52 -32.66
C ALA A 8 -25.15 -18.09 -32.52
N LEU A 9 -25.13 -17.51 -31.31
CA LEU A 9 -25.68 -16.20 -31.02
C LEU A 9 -24.93 -15.11 -31.79
N LYS A 10 -25.64 -14.41 -32.68
CA LYS A 10 -25.10 -13.31 -33.49
C LYS A 10 -25.46 -11.94 -32.97
N GLU A 11 -26.63 -11.81 -32.36
CA GLU A 11 -27.15 -10.53 -31.89
C GLU A 11 -27.71 -10.72 -30.49
N LEU A 12 -27.29 -9.87 -29.55
CA LEU A 12 -27.78 -9.86 -28.18
C LEU A 12 -28.21 -8.45 -27.80
N SER A 13 -29.51 -8.25 -27.56
CA SER A 13 -30.03 -7.04 -26.93
C SER A 13 -30.56 -7.36 -25.54
N CYS A 14 -29.90 -6.79 -24.53
CA CYS A 14 -30.21 -6.95 -23.11
C CYS A 14 -30.27 -5.59 -22.39
N GLY A 15 -30.44 -4.50 -23.15
CA GLY A 15 -30.53 -3.15 -22.61
C GLY A 15 -31.76 -2.92 -21.73
N GLY A 16 -31.68 -1.93 -20.82
CA GLY A 16 -32.80 -1.55 -19.95
C GLY A 16 -33.07 -2.51 -18.79
N ASN A 17 -32.05 -3.26 -18.37
CA ASN A 17 -32.14 -4.25 -17.30
C ASN A 17 -31.37 -3.79 -16.05
N LYS A 18 -31.11 -4.72 -15.12
CA LYS A 18 -30.33 -4.49 -13.90
C LYS A 18 -29.11 -5.41 -13.82
N LEU A 19 -28.49 -5.69 -14.97
CA LEU A 19 -27.34 -6.59 -15.05
C LEU A 19 -26.13 -5.94 -14.37
N THR A 20 -25.54 -6.65 -13.41
CA THR A 20 -24.29 -6.27 -12.75
C THR A 20 -23.07 -6.98 -13.33
N SER A 21 -23.30 -8.04 -14.11
CA SER A 21 -22.30 -8.78 -14.88
C SER A 21 -22.93 -9.34 -16.16
N LEU A 22 -22.10 -9.58 -17.16
CA LEU A 22 -22.45 -10.19 -18.43
C LEU A 22 -21.24 -11.01 -18.90
N ASP A 23 -21.44 -12.32 -19.07
CA ASP A 23 -20.42 -13.24 -19.60
C ASP A 23 -20.84 -13.66 -21.00
N LEU A 24 -19.94 -13.43 -21.96
CA LEU A 24 -20.13 -13.71 -23.39
C LEU A 24 -18.99 -14.56 -23.96
N SER A 25 -18.18 -15.18 -23.08
CA SER A 25 -16.97 -15.90 -23.48
C SER A 25 -17.22 -17.08 -24.45
N GLY A 26 -18.43 -17.63 -24.46
CA GLY A 26 -18.86 -18.68 -25.40
C GLY A 26 -19.38 -18.19 -26.75
N ASP A 27 -19.72 -16.90 -26.87
CA ASP A 27 -20.48 -16.34 -27.98
C ASP A 27 -19.57 -15.81 -29.10
N THR A 28 -18.67 -16.67 -29.59
CA THR A 28 -17.58 -16.28 -30.51
C THR A 28 -18.05 -15.71 -31.85
N VAL A 29 -19.31 -15.97 -32.24
CA VAL A 29 -19.94 -15.51 -33.49
C VAL A 29 -20.83 -14.27 -33.30
N LEU A 30 -20.88 -13.71 -32.09
CA LEU A 30 -21.65 -12.50 -31.77
C LEU A 30 -21.13 -11.31 -32.59
N THR A 31 -21.99 -10.68 -33.38
CA THR A 31 -21.69 -9.49 -34.19
C THR A 31 -22.26 -8.21 -33.59
N ASP A 32 -23.33 -8.29 -32.81
CA ASP A 32 -24.05 -7.12 -32.30
C ASP A 32 -24.41 -7.32 -30.82
N LEU A 33 -23.97 -6.39 -29.96
CA LEU A 33 -24.27 -6.37 -28.53
C LEU A 33 -24.86 -5.03 -28.12
N ASP A 34 -26.06 -5.04 -27.57
CA ASP A 34 -26.65 -3.94 -26.82
C ASP A 34 -26.87 -4.35 -25.36
N CYS A 35 -26.10 -3.75 -24.46
CA CYS A 35 -26.20 -3.89 -23.01
C CYS A 35 -26.42 -2.54 -22.31
N ALA A 36 -26.93 -1.54 -23.03
CA ALA A 36 -27.13 -0.19 -22.51
C ALA A 36 -28.14 -0.14 -21.34
N ASN A 37 -28.05 0.87 -20.48
CA ASN A 37 -28.97 1.05 -19.34
C ASN A 37 -29.00 -0.17 -18.39
N ASN A 38 -27.83 -0.54 -17.87
CA ASN A 38 -27.64 -1.63 -16.90
C ASN A 38 -26.78 -1.12 -15.70
N GLN A 39 -26.21 -2.03 -14.92
CA GLN A 39 -25.37 -1.72 -13.74
C GLN A 39 -23.97 -2.38 -13.86
N LEU A 40 -23.46 -2.55 -15.08
CA LEU A 40 -22.15 -3.15 -15.34
C LEU A 40 -21.04 -2.20 -14.88
N THR A 41 -20.07 -2.71 -14.12
CA THR A 41 -18.85 -1.98 -13.73
C THR A 41 -17.66 -2.31 -14.63
N SER A 42 -17.71 -3.46 -15.30
CA SER A 42 -16.77 -3.87 -16.34
C SER A 42 -17.45 -4.76 -17.38
N LEU A 43 -16.88 -4.82 -18.59
CA LEU A 43 -17.31 -5.72 -19.64
C LEU A 43 -16.10 -6.34 -20.34
N ASP A 44 -16.04 -7.67 -20.45
CA ASP A 44 -15.03 -8.37 -21.23
C ASP A 44 -15.70 -9.04 -22.43
N VAL A 45 -15.33 -8.57 -23.62
CA VAL A 45 -15.77 -9.11 -24.91
C VAL A 45 -14.57 -9.50 -25.77
N SER A 46 -13.42 -9.79 -25.14
CA SER A 46 -12.21 -10.20 -25.88
C SER A 46 -12.41 -11.48 -26.69
N ASP A 47 -13.27 -12.36 -26.20
CA ASP A 47 -13.52 -13.68 -26.75
C ASP A 47 -14.66 -13.68 -27.77
N ASN A 48 -15.17 -12.49 -28.13
CA ASN A 48 -16.20 -12.27 -29.15
C ASN A 48 -15.56 -11.66 -30.39
N PRO A 49 -14.68 -12.38 -31.12
CA PRO A 49 -13.98 -11.80 -32.23
C PRO A 49 -14.99 -11.23 -33.22
N ALA A 50 -16.07 -11.93 -33.55
CA ALA A 50 -17.07 -11.51 -34.54
C ALA A 50 -17.73 -10.14 -34.31
N LEU A 51 -17.60 -9.53 -33.13
CA LEU A 51 -18.30 -8.32 -32.72
C LEU A 51 -17.96 -7.16 -33.66
N LYS A 52 -19.02 -6.41 -34.02
CA LYS A 52 -18.97 -5.23 -34.89
C LYS A 52 -19.62 -4.04 -34.20
N ASN A 53 -20.77 -4.25 -33.57
CA ASN A 53 -21.53 -3.19 -32.90
C ASN A 53 -21.61 -3.45 -31.40
N LEU A 54 -21.25 -2.46 -30.59
CA LEU A 54 -21.29 -2.50 -29.14
C LEU A 54 -21.96 -1.24 -28.59
N TYR A 55 -23.14 -1.39 -28.00
CA TYR A 55 -23.89 -0.36 -27.29
C TYR A 55 -23.87 -0.70 -25.80
N CYS A 56 -23.25 0.14 -24.99
CA CYS A 56 -23.02 -0.14 -23.56
C CYS A 56 -23.19 1.11 -22.67
N GLU A 57 -23.77 2.17 -23.22
CA GLU A 57 -24.04 3.42 -22.53
C GLU A 57 -24.95 3.26 -21.31
N ASN A 58 -24.95 4.26 -20.42
CA ASN A 58 -25.75 4.26 -19.18
C ASN A 58 -25.47 3.03 -18.28
N ASN A 59 -24.20 2.67 -18.16
CA ASN A 59 -23.65 1.75 -17.16
C ASN A 59 -22.54 2.46 -16.35
N PRO A 60 -22.31 2.11 -15.07
CA PRO A 60 -21.22 2.66 -14.25
C PRO A 60 -19.85 2.01 -14.55
N MET A 61 -19.50 1.80 -15.83
CA MET A 61 -18.30 1.05 -16.22
C MET A 61 -17.01 1.83 -16.01
N THR A 62 -15.99 1.17 -15.46
CA THR A 62 -14.61 1.68 -15.35
C THR A 62 -13.65 1.03 -16.33
N TYR A 63 -14.05 -0.08 -16.95
CA TYR A 63 -13.20 -0.89 -17.82
C TYR A 63 -14.01 -1.66 -18.87
N VAL A 64 -13.51 -1.71 -20.10
CA VAL A 64 -14.02 -2.58 -21.16
C VAL A 64 -12.84 -3.24 -21.87
N LYS A 65 -12.88 -4.56 -22.02
CA LYS A 65 -11.91 -5.32 -22.80
C LYS A 65 -12.54 -5.70 -24.13
N LEU A 66 -12.01 -5.15 -25.21
CA LEU A 66 -12.55 -5.30 -26.56
C LEU A 66 -11.95 -6.52 -27.29
N PRO A 67 -12.64 -7.10 -28.27
CA PRO A 67 -12.04 -8.08 -29.17
C PRO A 67 -11.00 -7.41 -30.06
N ASP A 68 -9.93 -8.14 -30.36
CA ASP A 68 -8.77 -7.63 -31.10
C ASP A 68 -9.09 -7.50 -32.61
N ARG A 69 -9.51 -6.31 -33.09
CA ARG A 69 -9.97 -6.07 -34.49
C ARG A 69 -9.86 -4.65 -35.02
N ASP A 70 -9.64 -4.53 -36.34
CA ASP A 70 -9.38 -3.32 -37.14
C ASP A 70 -10.39 -2.17 -37.04
N PHE A 71 -11.62 -2.46 -36.63
CA PHE A 71 -12.72 -1.51 -36.60
C PHE A 71 -12.78 -0.73 -35.27
N TYR A 72 -12.28 -1.27 -34.17
CA TYR A 72 -12.39 -0.67 -32.84
C TYR A 72 -11.38 0.48 -32.60
N LYS A 73 -10.44 0.63 -33.53
CA LYS A 73 -9.44 1.69 -33.74
C LYS A 73 -9.94 3.13 -33.68
N GLU A 74 -11.17 3.39 -34.12
CA GLU A 74 -11.72 4.75 -34.25
C GLU A 74 -12.54 5.20 -33.02
N LEU A 75 -12.65 4.36 -31.98
CA LEU A 75 -13.53 4.60 -30.83
C LEU A 75 -12.81 5.27 -29.64
N SER A 76 -13.61 6.02 -28.86
CA SER A 76 -13.27 7.00 -27.81
C SER A 76 -12.14 6.62 -26.82
N PRO A 77 -11.38 7.61 -26.29
CA PRO A 77 -10.21 7.38 -25.46
C PRO A 77 -10.47 6.64 -24.14
N VAL A 78 -9.63 5.63 -23.86
CA VAL A 78 -9.48 5.04 -22.52
C VAL A 78 -9.03 6.12 -21.55
N THR A 79 -9.79 6.33 -20.47
CA THR A 79 -9.44 7.31 -19.43
C THR A 79 -8.89 6.59 -18.21
N TYR A 80 -7.60 6.79 -17.91
CA TYR A 80 -6.96 6.33 -16.70
C TYR A 80 -7.05 7.43 -15.64
N THR A 81 -7.73 7.18 -14.53
CA THR A 81 -7.71 8.09 -13.39
C THR A 81 -6.52 7.76 -12.49
N VAL A 82 -5.61 8.72 -12.33
CA VAL A 82 -4.42 8.57 -11.49
C VAL A 82 -4.50 9.54 -10.34
N ARG A 83 -4.22 9.05 -9.14
CA ARG A 83 -4.15 9.89 -7.95
C ARG A 83 -2.72 10.38 -7.77
N VAL A 84 -2.52 11.69 -7.76
CA VAL A 84 -1.22 12.33 -7.60
C VAL A 84 -1.23 13.25 -6.40
N ALA A 85 -0.08 13.39 -5.72
CA ALA A 85 0.06 14.40 -4.70
C ALA A 85 0.00 15.79 -5.37
N GLU A 86 -0.67 16.73 -4.71
CA GLU A 86 -0.78 18.09 -5.21
C GLU A 86 0.57 18.79 -5.11
N GLY A 87 0.98 19.52 -6.14
CA GLY A 87 2.34 20.05 -6.23
C GLY A 87 3.35 19.06 -6.82
N SER A 88 2.98 17.79 -7.07
CA SER A 88 3.88 16.86 -7.75
C SER A 88 4.19 17.30 -9.18
N SER A 89 5.47 17.37 -9.52
CA SER A 89 5.96 17.62 -10.87
C SER A 89 6.16 16.33 -11.67
N LYS A 90 5.80 15.18 -11.10
CA LYS A 90 6.02 13.86 -11.70
C LYS A 90 4.94 12.85 -11.34
N ILE A 91 4.58 12.01 -12.31
CA ILE A 91 3.66 10.88 -12.17
C ILE A 91 4.45 9.62 -12.48
N LEU A 92 4.81 8.86 -11.45
CA LEU A 92 5.54 7.59 -11.63
C LEU A 92 4.64 6.56 -12.32
N PHE A 93 5.22 5.72 -13.17
CA PHE A 93 4.47 4.61 -13.79
C PHE A 93 3.89 3.64 -12.74
N THR A 94 4.53 3.54 -11.56
CA THR A 94 4.03 2.75 -10.43
C THR A 94 2.74 3.29 -9.83
N ALA A 95 2.38 4.56 -10.09
CA ALA A 95 1.11 5.15 -9.65
C ALA A 95 -0.03 4.89 -10.65
N LEU A 96 0.26 4.29 -11.80
CA LEU A 96 -0.73 3.98 -12.83
C LEU A 96 -1.46 2.67 -12.50
N PRO A 97 -2.69 2.48 -13.01
CA PRO A 97 -3.46 1.25 -12.76
C PRO A 97 -2.70 -0.01 -13.15
N GLN A 98 -2.98 -1.09 -12.42
CA GLN A 98 -2.40 -2.41 -12.68
C GLN A 98 -2.64 -2.83 -14.14
N GLY A 99 -1.58 -3.27 -14.83
CA GLY A 99 -1.63 -3.61 -16.26
C GLY A 99 -1.22 -2.47 -17.19
N PHE A 100 -0.92 -1.27 -16.67
CA PHE A 100 -0.23 -0.25 -17.45
C PHE A 100 1.16 -0.74 -17.86
N ASP A 101 1.38 -0.78 -19.16
CA ASP A 101 2.66 -1.10 -19.79
C ASP A 101 3.21 0.15 -20.48
N LYS A 102 4.34 0.66 -20.01
CA LYS A 102 4.96 1.88 -20.57
C LYS A 102 5.45 1.69 -22.00
N ASP A 103 5.79 0.47 -22.40
CA ASP A 103 6.36 0.18 -23.73
C ASP A 103 5.28 0.25 -24.82
N LYS A 104 4.00 0.30 -24.42
CA LYS A 104 2.85 0.55 -25.28
C LYS A 104 2.58 2.04 -25.54
N ILE A 105 3.33 2.96 -24.92
CA ILE A 105 3.21 4.38 -25.29
C ILE A 105 3.88 4.57 -26.65
N GLU A 106 3.09 4.80 -27.69
CA GLU A 106 3.59 5.01 -29.04
C GLU A 106 3.12 6.38 -29.54
N GLY A 107 4.03 7.32 -29.78
CA GLY A 107 3.71 8.59 -30.46
C GLY A 107 3.56 9.80 -29.54
N LEU A 108 2.64 10.71 -29.90
CA LEU A 108 2.60 12.06 -29.32
C LEU A 108 2.06 12.06 -27.89
N ILE A 109 2.77 12.76 -27.00
CA ILE A 109 2.33 13.09 -25.65
C ILE A 109 2.08 14.59 -25.58
N THR A 110 0.93 14.99 -25.03
CA THR A 110 0.60 16.39 -24.83
C THR A 110 0.28 16.65 -23.36
N GLY A 111 0.87 17.72 -22.82
CA GLY A 111 0.70 18.13 -21.42
C GLY A 111 1.65 17.47 -20.42
N ALA A 112 2.62 16.69 -20.88
CA ALA A 112 3.69 16.14 -20.05
C ALA A 112 4.90 15.73 -20.91
N ASP A 113 6.08 15.69 -20.30
CA ASP A 113 7.27 15.07 -20.86
C ASP A 113 7.38 13.61 -20.38
N LEU A 114 7.78 12.69 -21.26
CA LEU A 114 8.02 11.29 -20.87
C LEU A 114 9.45 11.12 -20.35
N GLU A 115 9.57 10.54 -19.15
CA GLU A 115 10.84 10.13 -18.55
C GLU A 115 10.88 8.60 -18.38
N ALA A 116 12.05 8.06 -18.00
CA ALA A 116 12.28 6.60 -17.95
C ALA A 116 11.36 5.85 -16.95
N ASP A 117 10.88 6.55 -15.94
CA ASP A 117 10.14 6.07 -14.78
C ASP A 117 8.77 6.75 -14.60
N GLY A 118 8.37 7.66 -15.49
CA GLY A 118 7.07 8.32 -15.39
C GLY A 118 6.86 9.50 -16.35
N PHE A 119 5.78 10.24 -16.12
CA PHE A 119 5.48 11.49 -16.82
C PHE A 119 5.92 12.68 -15.96
N LYS A 120 6.80 13.53 -16.48
CA LYS A 120 7.10 14.84 -15.89
C LYS A 120 6.03 15.84 -16.34
N TRP A 121 5.47 16.57 -15.38
CA TRP A 121 4.27 17.35 -15.56
C TRP A 121 4.40 18.72 -14.92
N ASP A 122 3.95 19.76 -15.61
CA ASP A 122 4.05 21.16 -15.19
C ASP A 122 2.76 21.72 -14.55
N GLN A 123 1.74 20.87 -14.35
CA GLN A 123 0.45 21.21 -13.75
C GLN A 123 -0.46 22.17 -14.51
N SER A 124 0.03 22.78 -15.59
CA SER A 124 -0.74 23.72 -16.39
C SER A 124 -1.75 23.03 -17.33
N THR A 125 -1.61 21.72 -17.51
CA THR A 125 -2.38 20.93 -18.49
C THR A 125 -3.03 19.71 -17.83
N ASN A 126 -4.36 19.64 -17.89
CA ASN A 126 -5.18 18.50 -17.46
C ASN A 126 -6.36 18.36 -18.44
N PRO A 127 -6.58 17.20 -19.07
CA PRO A 127 -5.87 15.92 -18.91
C PRO A 127 -4.56 15.84 -19.68
N ILE A 128 -3.60 15.05 -19.18
CA ILE A 128 -2.45 14.58 -19.98
C ILE A 128 -3.00 13.60 -21.01
N LYS A 129 -2.59 13.73 -22.27
CA LYS A 129 -3.01 12.82 -23.35
C LYS A 129 -1.78 12.16 -23.94
N PHE A 130 -1.87 10.87 -24.20
CA PHE A 130 -0.83 10.11 -24.86
C PHE A 130 -1.46 9.07 -25.78
N GLN A 131 -0.78 8.76 -26.86
CA GLN A 131 -1.14 7.64 -27.72
C GLN A 131 -0.66 6.34 -27.06
N TYR A 132 -1.55 5.37 -26.96
CA TYR A 132 -1.31 4.11 -26.28
C TYR A 132 -1.72 2.95 -27.17
N LYS A 133 -0.75 2.12 -27.54
CA LYS A 133 -0.94 0.94 -28.36
C LYS A 133 -1.50 -0.18 -27.51
N LEU A 134 -2.83 -0.30 -27.52
CA LEU A 134 -3.50 -1.36 -26.76
C LEU A 134 -3.20 -2.75 -27.34
N CYS A 135 -3.06 -2.86 -28.67
CA CYS A 135 -2.83 -4.12 -29.41
C CYS A 135 -1.73 -4.02 -30.49
N GLU A 136 -0.96 -5.09 -30.70
CA GLU A 136 0.10 -5.16 -31.72
C GLU A 136 -0.43 -5.41 -33.14
N ASN A 137 -1.55 -6.12 -33.26
CA ASN A 137 -2.23 -6.24 -34.54
C ASN A 137 -3.73 -6.58 -34.37
N PRO A 138 -4.60 -5.86 -35.08
CA PRO A 138 -4.20 -4.92 -36.10
C PRO A 138 -3.83 -3.59 -35.45
N LYS A 139 -2.87 -2.82 -36.02
CA LYS A 139 -2.31 -1.59 -35.40
C LYS A 139 -3.38 -0.59 -34.94
N GLU A 140 -3.87 -0.71 -33.71
CA GLU A 140 -4.84 0.18 -33.07
C GLU A 140 -4.09 1.16 -32.16
N ILE A 141 -3.82 2.37 -32.66
CA ILE A 141 -3.39 3.47 -31.79
C ILE A 141 -4.66 4.09 -31.23
N VAL A 142 -4.98 3.79 -29.97
CA VAL A 142 -6.08 4.43 -29.26
C VAL A 142 -5.51 5.64 -28.50
N TYR A 143 -6.24 6.75 -28.50
CA TYR A 143 -5.88 7.89 -27.65
C TYR A 143 -6.19 7.50 -26.20
N ALA A 144 -5.21 7.57 -25.30
CA ALA A 144 -5.46 7.45 -23.87
C ALA A 144 -5.48 8.84 -23.24
N LYS A 145 -6.34 9.03 -22.24
CA LYS A 145 -6.37 10.21 -21.39
C LYS A 145 -5.95 9.80 -19.99
N LEU A 146 -5.05 10.57 -19.40
CA LEU A 146 -4.80 10.55 -17.96
C LEU A 146 -5.68 11.63 -17.33
N SER A 147 -6.72 11.20 -16.62
CA SER A 147 -7.47 12.07 -15.73
C SER A 147 -6.79 12.08 -14.37
N LEU A 148 -6.57 13.27 -13.82
CA LEU A 148 -5.88 13.43 -12.56
C LEU A 148 -6.88 13.63 -11.42
N ALA A 149 -6.70 12.84 -10.37
CA ALA A 149 -7.32 13.05 -9.07
C ALA A 149 -6.23 13.38 -8.05
N ILE A 150 -6.57 14.13 -7.01
CA ILE A 150 -5.62 14.47 -5.94
C ILE A 150 -5.59 13.34 -4.91
N LEU A 151 -4.40 12.97 -4.43
CA LEU A 151 -4.24 12.08 -3.29
C LEU A 151 -4.67 12.80 -2.02
N GLU A 152 -5.68 12.26 -1.34
CA GLU A 152 -6.09 12.79 -0.02
C GLU A 152 -5.05 12.50 1.07
N VAL A 153 -4.30 11.40 0.93
CA VAL A 153 -3.24 10.98 1.86
C VAL A 153 -2.07 10.42 1.05
N VAL A 154 -0.88 10.91 1.34
CA VAL A 154 0.40 10.43 0.80
C VAL A 154 1.22 9.88 1.97
N GLY A 155 1.70 8.64 1.88
CA GLY A 155 2.58 8.04 2.88
C GLY A 155 2.13 6.68 3.45
N PRO A 156 2.93 6.11 4.38
CA PRO A 156 4.09 6.73 5.00
C PRO A 156 5.28 6.85 4.03
N VAL A 157 6.01 7.97 4.08
CA VAL A 157 7.22 8.21 3.29
C VAL A 157 8.38 8.62 4.18
N ASP A 158 9.61 8.42 3.69
CA ASP A 158 10.81 9.04 4.26
C ASP A 158 10.84 10.51 3.86
N PRO A 159 10.61 11.47 4.77
CA PRO A 159 10.47 12.89 4.45
C PRO A 159 11.77 13.50 3.90
N ASN A 160 12.93 12.86 4.13
CA ASN A 160 14.19 13.33 3.56
C ASN A 160 14.33 12.96 2.08
N LYS A 161 13.61 11.92 1.63
CA LYS A 161 13.61 11.46 0.24
C LYS A 161 12.40 11.97 -0.53
N THR A 162 11.25 12.07 0.13
CA THR A 162 9.98 12.51 -0.46
C THR A 162 9.42 13.65 0.39
N PRO A 163 9.84 14.90 0.17
CA PRO A 163 9.37 16.05 0.95
C PRO A 163 7.91 16.38 0.65
N ASN A 164 7.28 17.21 1.49
CA ASN A 164 5.91 17.67 1.28
C ASN A 164 5.83 18.43 -0.06
N PRO A 165 5.08 17.91 -1.05
CA PRO A 165 5.07 18.47 -2.40
C PRO A 165 4.34 19.81 -2.46
N ASN A 166 3.45 20.10 -1.50
CA ASN A 166 2.77 21.38 -1.38
C ASN A 166 2.34 21.67 0.07
N PRO A 167 3.19 22.33 0.88
CA PRO A 167 2.89 22.68 2.27
C PRO A 167 1.63 23.56 2.45
N ASP A 168 1.24 24.30 1.43
CA ASP A 168 0.03 25.13 1.49
C ASP A 168 -1.25 24.28 1.43
N LYS A 169 -1.18 23.08 0.86
CA LYS A 169 -2.35 22.23 0.61
C LYS A 169 -2.36 20.91 1.37
N TYR A 170 -1.23 20.50 1.95
CA TYR A 170 -1.15 19.34 2.84
C TYR A 170 -0.78 19.72 4.27
N TRP A 171 -1.42 19.08 5.23
CA TRP A 171 -0.90 18.93 6.59
C TRP A 171 0.14 17.81 6.65
N THR A 172 1.08 17.93 7.57
CA THR A 172 2.12 16.94 7.82
C THR A 172 1.81 16.18 9.10
N VAL A 173 1.78 14.84 9.03
CA VAL A 173 1.71 13.97 10.21
C VAL A 173 3.01 13.19 10.32
N THR A 174 3.83 13.53 11.30
CA THR A 174 5.16 12.93 11.51
C THR A 174 5.12 11.98 12.69
N PHE A 175 5.64 10.77 12.50
CA PHE A 175 5.79 9.78 13.55
C PHE A 175 7.24 9.76 14.04
N GLU A 176 7.45 9.84 15.35
CA GLU A 176 8.79 9.84 15.93
C GLU A 176 8.84 9.04 17.22
N SER A 177 10.04 8.65 17.65
CA SER A 177 10.22 8.08 18.97
C SER A 177 10.22 9.20 20.01
N GLU A 178 9.47 9.04 21.10
CA GLU A 178 9.57 9.96 22.24
C GLU A 178 10.98 9.96 22.83
N ASP A 179 11.62 8.79 22.86
CA ASP A 179 12.96 8.60 23.39
C ASP A 179 13.69 7.53 22.59
N THR A 180 14.65 7.96 21.77
CA THR A 180 15.44 7.08 20.92
C THR A 180 16.33 6.11 21.70
N SER A 181 16.52 6.31 23.01
CA SER A 181 17.20 5.34 23.89
C SER A 181 16.33 4.13 24.24
N LYS A 182 14.99 4.23 24.08
CA LYS A 182 14.02 3.17 24.38
C LYS A 182 13.53 2.43 23.14
N GLY A 183 13.48 3.11 21.99
CA GLY A 183 13.10 2.50 20.71
C GLY A 183 13.15 3.50 19.56
N THR A 184 12.95 3.01 18.34
CA THR A 184 13.00 3.81 17.11
C THR A 184 11.74 3.61 16.27
N VAL A 185 11.50 4.53 15.35
CA VAL A 185 10.47 4.46 14.29
C VAL A 185 11.20 4.31 12.95
N ALA A 186 10.60 3.58 12.00
CA ALA A 186 11.13 3.42 10.64
C ALA A 186 11.40 4.77 9.95
N ALA A 187 12.22 4.77 8.89
CA ALA A 187 12.54 6.00 8.16
C ALA A 187 11.31 6.54 7.41
N GLU A 188 10.45 5.66 6.91
CA GLU A 188 9.16 6.00 6.34
C GLU A 188 8.16 6.33 7.45
N ASN A 189 8.25 7.56 7.97
CA ASN A 189 7.53 7.99 9.17
C ASN A 189 6.61 9.19 8.98
N THR A 190 6.44 9.70 7.76
CA THR A 190 5.64 10.90 7.53
C THR A 190 4.50 10.66 6.57
N PHE A 191 3.34 11.25 6.87
CA PHE A 191 2.21 11.36 5.95
C PHE A 191 1.96 12.82 5.59
N TYR A 192 1.54 13.06 4.35
CA TYR A 192 0.98 14.32 3.89
C TYR A 192 -0.51 14.14 3.65
N VAL A 193 -1.35 14.91 4.36
CA VAL A 193 -2.81 14.78 4.32
C VAL A 193 -3.43 16.05 3.77
N LEU A 194 -4.23 15.94 2.71
CA LEU A 194 -4.80 17.08 2.01
C LEU A 194 -5.73 17.85 2.97
N LYS A 195 -5.55 19.17 3.09
CA LYS A 195 -6.27 20.01 4.07
C LYS A 195 -7.79 19.97 3.90
N THR A 196 -8.26 19.70 2.68
CA THR A 196 -9.69 19.61 2.33
C THR A 196 -10.29 18.22 2.50
N ALA A 197 -9.49 17.20 2.81
CA ALA A 197 -9.94 15.80 2.85
C ALA A 197 -10.69 15.41 4.14
N GLY A 198 -10.64 16.24 5.19
CA GLY A 198 -11.36 16.02 6.44
C GLY A 198 -11.00 14.71 7.17
N LYS A 199 -9.72 14.29 7.09
CA LYS A 199 -9.23 13.04 7.68
C LYS A 199 -8.92 13.16 9.18
N THR A 200 -8.79 12.02 9.83
CA THR A 200 -8.44 11.84 11.24
C THR A 200 -7.23 10.91 11.39
N LEU A 201 -6.63 10.82 12.58
CA LEU A 201 -5.53 9.88 12.82
C LEU A 201 -5.94 8.41 12.71
N ALA A 202 -7.23 8.07 12.82
CA ALA A 202 -7.71 6.70 12.55
C ALA A 202 -7.44 6.27 11.09
N ASP A 203 -7.54 7.20 10.14
CA ASP A 203 -7.32 6.92 8.71
C ASP A 203 -5.87 6.48 8.40
N LEU A 204 -4.93 6.74 9.33
CA LEU A 204 -3.52 6.37 9.21
C LEU A 204 -3.16 5.09 9.97
N LYS A 205 -4.07 4.55 10.79
CA LYS A 205 -3.77 3.50 11.78
C LYS A 205 -3.19 2.22 11.17
N ASP A 206 -3.79 1.73 10.09
CA ASP A 206 -3.37 0.48 9.45
C ASP A 206 -2.05 0.62 8.67
N LYS A 207 -1.62 1.85 8.45
CA LYS A 207 -0.37 2.20 7.76
C LYS A 207 0.67 2.82 8.69
N ALA A 208 0.42 2.80 10.01
CA ALA A 208 1.33 3.40 10.98
C ALA A 208 2.75 2.84 10.83
N PRO A 209 3.79 3.68 10.94
CA PRO A 209 5.17 3.25 10.74
C PRO A 209 5.60 2.15 11.71
N VAL A 210 6.45 1.25 11.24
CA VAL A 210 6.99 0.16 12.06
C VAL A 210 7.87 0.73 13.17
N THR A 211 7.75 0.20 14.39
CA THR A 211 8.61 0.54 15.52
C THR A 211 9.56 -0.60 15.86
N ALA A 212 10.72 -0.24 16.42
CA ALA A 212 11.71 -1.19 16.92
C ALA A 212 12.10 -0.83 18.36
N SER A 213 11.82 -1.72 19.31
CA SER A 213 12.19 -1.50 20.72
C SER A 213 13.65 -1.84 20.98
N LYS A 214 14.32 -1.07 21.85
CA LYS A 214 15.66 -1.40 22.35
C LYS A 214 15.56 -2.42 23.49
N ALA A 215 16.68 -3.06 23.82
CA ALA A 215 16.76 -4.06 24.88
C ALA A 215 16.18 -3.52 26.21
N GLY A 216 15.32 -4.31 26.86
CA GLY A 216 14.64 -3.92 28.10
C GLY A 216 13.41 -3.03 27.91
N TYR A 217 12.98 -2.75 26.68
CA TYR A 217 11.77 -1.99 26.37
C TYR A 217 10.86 -2.73 25.40
N GLU A 218 9.57 -2.39 25.44
CA GLU A 218 8.59 -2.78 24.45
C GLU A 218 7.75 -1.56 24.03
N PHE A 219 7.27 -1.56 22.79
CA PHE A 219 6.34 -0.53 22.32
C PHE A 219 5.08 -0.54 23.18
N ASP A 220 4.67 0.65 23.65
CA ASP A 220 3.51 0.81 24.50
C ASP A 220 2.32 1.38 23.72
N LYS A 221 2.48 2.59 23.15
CA LYS A 221 1.41 3.30 22.46
C LYS A 221 1.92 4.42 21.56
N TRP A 222 1.03 4.87 20.67
CA TRP A 222 1.13 6.14 19.97
C TRP A 222 0.40 7.24 20.76
N ASP A 223 0.96 8.45 20.78
CA ASP A 223 0.34 9.63 21.36
C ASP A 223 0.62 10.89 20.49
N PRO A 224 -0.40 11.58 19.95
CA PRO A 224 -1.83 11.30 20.10
C PRO A 224 -2.22 9.90 19.59
N ALA A 225 -3.24 9.31 20.22
CA ALA A 225 -3.70 7.99 19.83
C ALA A 225 -4.30 8.01 18.42
N LEU A 226 -4.03 6.97 17.62
CA LEU A 226 -4.51 6.82 16.24
C LEU A 226 -5.99 6.44 16.22
N ASN A 227 -6.86 7.42 16.43
CA ASN A 227 -8.30 7.26 16.53
C ASN A 227 -9.06 8.39 15.82
N GLU A 228 -10.38 8.23 15.72
CA GLU A 228 -11.30 9.14 15.01
C GLU A 228 -11.50 10.48 15.71
N ASN A 229 -11.11 10.61 16.98
CA ASN A 229 -11.32 11.83 17.77
C ASN A 229 -10.26 12.90 17.50
N THR A 230 -9.21 12.57 16.75
CA THR A 230 -8.13 13.52 16.42
C THR A 230 -8.18 13.85 14.94
N SER A 231 -8.83 14.96 14.61
CA SER A 231 -8.83 15.54 13.26
C SER A 231 -7.42 15.95 12.85
N ILE A 232 -7.10 15.76 11.56
CA ILE A 232 -5.86 16.25 10.96
C ILE A 232 -6.16 17.62 10.35
N ASP A 233 -6.18 18.64 11.20
CA ASP A 233 -6.50 20.03 10.86
C ASP A 233 -5.31 21.00 11.03
N LYS A 234 -4.14 20.43 11.31
CA LYS A 234 -2.84 21.08 11.46
C LYS A 234 -1.73 20.05 11.28
N ASP A 235 -0.49 20.51 11.29
CA ASP A 235 0.66 19.60 11.41
C ASP A 235 0.65 18.91 12.78
N ILE A 236 0.83 17.60 12.78
CA ILE A 236 0.75 16.74 13.96
C ILE A 236 2.02 15.92 14.08
N THR A 237 2.59 15.87 15.29
CA THR A 237 3.62 14.90 15.65
C THR A 237 3.00 13.81 16.52
N VAL A 238 3.10 12.56 16.08
CA VAL A 238 2.66 11.37 16.80
C VAL A 238 3.88 10.65 17.36
N LYS A 239 3.96 10.53 18.69
CA LYS A 239 5.10 9.95 19.38
C LYS A 239 4.87 8.49 19.73
N ALA A 240 5.84 7.63 19.42
CA ALA A 240 5.93 6.28 19.94
C ALA A 240 6.48 6.31 21.36
N TYR A 241 5.69 5.81 22.30
CA TYR A 241 6.11 5.56 23.67
C TYR A 241 6.50 4.11 23.85
N PHE A 242 7.55 3.88 24.62
CA PHE A 242 8.07 2.57 24.95
C PHE A 242 8.11 2.42 26.46
N LYS A 243 7.63 1.28 26.97
CA LYS A 243 7.65 0.97 28.40
C LYS A 243 8.76 -0.02 28.73
N GLN A 244 9.34 0.15 29.90
CA GLN A 244 10.37 -0.76 30.39
C GLN A 244 9.74 -2.12 30.70
N VAL A 245 10.31 -3.19 30.16
CA VAL A 245 9.89 -4.56 30.45
C VAL A 245 10.59 -5.00 31.74
N GLY A 246 9.83 -5.41 32.74
CA GLY A 246 10.34 -5.64 34.10
C GLY A 246 11.47 -6.67 34.15
N THR A 247 12.67 -6.27 34.57
CA THR A 247 13.76 -7.20 34.84
C THR A 247 13.47 -7.96 36.14
N LYS A 248 13.33 -9.29 36.08
CA LYS A 248 13.15 -10.12 37.27
C LYS A 248 14.50 -10.54 37.82
N PHE A 249 14.89 -9.95 38.95
CA PHE A 249 16.11 -10.33 39.65
C PHE A 249 15.89 -11.61 40.46
N ILE A 250 16.70 -12.64 40.21
CA ILE A 250 16.77 -13.84 41.06
C ILE A 250 18.09 -13.77 41.83
N PRO A 251 18.09 -13.34 43.10
CA PRO A 251 19.31 -13.27 43.88
C PRO A 251 19.84 -14.67 44.19
N LEU A 252 21.06 -14.98 43.74
CA LEU A 252 21.81 -16.17 44.15
C LEU A 252 22.75 -15.79 45.29
N ARG A 253 22.50 -16.31 46.51
CA ARG A 253 23.40 -16.16 47.65
C ARG A 253 24.18 -17.45 47.85
N ILE A 254 25.51 -17.36 47.83
CA ILE A 254 26.42 -18.47 48.10
C ILE A 254 27.25 -18.11 49.33
N ASN A 255 27.11 -18.86 50.42
CA ASN A 255 27.90 -18.68 51.65
C ASN A 255 29.04 -19.71 51.65
N LEU A 256 30.29 -19.25 51.67
CA LEU A 256 31.47 -20.12 51.51
C LEU A 256 32.17 -20.48 52.83
N GLY A 257 31.67 -20.03 53.99
CA GLY A 257 32.29 -20.31 55.28
C GLY A 257 33.72 -19.74 55.43
N LYS A 258 34.31 -19.86 56.62
CA LYS A 258 35.70 -19.44 56.88
C LYS A 258 36.69 -20.46 56.31
N ALA A 259 36.90 -20.45 55.00
CA ALA A 259 37.97 -21.21 54.35
C ALA A 259 39.14 -20.27 54.05
N ASN A 260 40.28 -20.48 54.69
CA ASN A 260 41.43 -19.58 54.62
C ASN A 260 42.17 -19.52 53.28
N VAL A 261 41.73 -20.21 52.21
CA VAL A 261 42.34 -20.05 50.87
C VAL A 261 41.36 -20.48 49.76
N ILE A 262 40.40 -19.62 49.38
CA ILE A 262 39.67 -19.81 48.11
C ILE A 262 40.40 -19.02 47.03
N LYS A 263 41.09 -19.69 46.09
CA LYS A 263 41.85 -19.03 45.01
C LYS A 263 41.01 -18.69 43.78
N THR A 264 39.92 -19.41 43.51
CA THR A 264 39.05 -19.15 42.35
C THR A 264 37.67 -19.79 42.57
N ILE A 265 36.60 -19.10 42.16
CA ILE A 265 35.23 -19.62 42.13
C ILE A 265 34.84 -19.77 40.66
N LYS A 266 34.29 -20.93 40.31
CA LYS A 266 33.70 -21.19 38.98
C LYS A 266 32.22 -21.43 39.13
N LEU A 267 31.40 -20.57 38.53
CA LEU A 267 29.93 -20.68 38.58
C LEU A 267 29.40 -20.96 37.19
N LYS A 268 28.52 -21.96 37.09
CA LYS A 268 27.73 -22.20 35.88
C LYS A 268 26.27 -22.00 36.23
N VAL A 269 25.70 -20.89 35.77
CA VAL A 269 24.29 -20.57 35.98
C VAL A 269 23.52 -21.03 34.75
N LYS A 270 22.47 -21.84 34.98
CA LYS A 270 21.52 -22.27 33.95
C LYS A 270 20.16 -21.66 34.27
N LEU A 271 19.66 -20.80 33.39
CA LEU A 271 18.31 -20.25 33.47
C LEU A 271 17.43 -21.00 32.46
N VAL A 272 16.30 -21.52 32.93
CA VAL A 272 15.33 -22.23 32.09
C VAL A 272 14.01 -21.50 32.17
N ILE A 273 13.49 -21.05 31.02
CA ILE A 273 12.19 -20.40 30.92
C ILE A 273 11.39 -21.12 29.83
N GLY A 274 10.37 -21.86 30.24
CA GLY A 274 9.63 -22.74 29.33
C GLY A 274 10.53 -23.85 28.75
N SER A 275 10.67 -23.89 27.42
CA SER A 275 11.55 -24.84 26.69
C SER A 275 12.92 -24.24 26.32
N LYS A 276 13.16 -22.95 26.61
CA LYS A 276 14.43 -22.30 26.33
C LYS A 276 15.36 -22.45 27.53
N GLU A 277 16.61 -22.79 27.23
CA GLU A 277 17.69 -22.89 28.22
C GLU A 277 18.80 -21.91 27.87
N MET A 278 19.31 -21.21 28.87
CA MET A 278 20.48 -20.34 28.76
C MET A 278 21.50 -20.72 29.80
N ILE A 279 22.76 -20.77 29.40
CA ILE A 279 23.88 -21.19 30.24
C ILE A 279 24.95 -20.11 30.18
N LYS A 280 25.38 -19.61 31.34
CA LYS A 280 26.55 -18.73 31.45
C LYS A 280 27.52 -19.30 32.48
N SER A 281 28.77 -19.41 32.07
CA SER A 281 29.89 -19.84 32.90
C SER A 281 30.71 -18.61 33.30
N ILE A 282 31.15 -18.56 34.54
CA ILE A 282 31.90 -17.45 35.12
C ILE A 282 33.10 -18.02 35.83
N ASP A 283 34.27 -17.49 35.51
CA ASP A 283 35.52 -17.76 36.18
C ASP A 283 35.94 -16.50 36.95
N GLY A 284 35.86 -16.52 38.28
CA GLY A 284 36.23 -15.39 39.14
C GLY A 284 35.17 -14.97 40.16
N ILE A 285 35.40 -13.82 40.81
CA ILE A 285 34.43 -13.17 41.70
C ILE A 285 33.82 -12.00 40.92
N GLU A 286 32.62 -12.17 40.40
CA GLU A 286 31.83 -11.09 39.81
C GLU A 286 30.73 -10.68 40.78
N GLU A 287 30.57 -9.37 41.03
CA GLU A 287 29.50 -8.84 41.90
C GLU A 287 28.11 -8.94 41.25
N ARG A 288 28.05 -9.04 39.91
CA ARG A 288 26.79 -9.07 39.15
C ARG A 288 26.89 -9.94 37.90
N ILE A 289 25.85 -10.74 37.67
CA ILE A 289 25.71 -11.59 36.48
C ILE A 289 24.43 -11.16 35.76
N THR A 290 24.58 -10.53 34.60
CA THR A 290 23.44 -10.21 33.73
C THR A 290 23.28 -11.30 32.67
N MET A 291 22.05 -11.79 32.51
CA MET A 291 21.59 -12.64 31.41
C MET A 291 20.41 -11.94 30.75
N ASP A 292 20.58 -11.51 29.50
CA ASP A 292 19.48 -10.90 28.74
C ASP A 292 18.56 -11.99 28.23
N VAL A 293 17.27 -11.86 28.53
CA VAL A 293 16.23 -12.73 27.96
C VAL A 293 15.50 -11.96 26.88
N ALA A 294 15.55 -12.45 25.65
CA ALA A 294 14.63 -11.97 24.63
C ALA A 294 13.20 -12.45 24.98
N PRO A 295 12.19 -11.56 24.96
CA PRO A 295 10.80 -11.94 25.20
C PRO A 295 10.40 -13.10 24.29
N PHE A 296 9.65 -14.06 24.81
CA PHE A 296 9.10 -15.13 23.99
C PHE A 296 7.65 -15.45 24.38
N ILE A 297 6.88 -15.95 23.42
CA ILE A 297 5.45 -16.20 23.61
C ILE A 297 5.24 -17.66 23.98
N LYS A 298 4.52 -17.90 25.10
CA LYS A 298 4.03 -19.23 25.48
C LYS A 298 2.55 -19.12 25.85
N ASN A 299 1.70 -19.93 25.21
CA ASN A 299 0.25 -19.92 25.39
C ASN A 299 -0.40 -18.53 25.25
N GLY A 300 0.06 -17.73 24.28
CA GLY A 300 -0.48 -16.39 23.99
C GLY A 300 -0.11 -15.31 25.01
N ARG A 301 0.80 -15.59 25.96
CA ARG A 301 1.33 -14.60 26.91
C ARG A 301 2.81 -14.34 26.65
N THR A 302 3.21 -13.08 26.68
CA THR A 302 4.62 -12.67 26.66
C THR A 302 5.27 -13.07 27.99
N MET A 303 6.29 -13.90 27.92
CA MET A 303 7.08 -14.33 29.05
C MET A 303 8.45 -13.63 28.99
N LEU A 304 8.87 -13.12 30.15
CA LEU A 304 10.23 -12.66 30.42
C LEU A 304 11.08 -13.82 30.96
#